data_AF-K6Y5G9-F1
#
_entry.id   AF-K6Y5G9-F1
#
_cell.length_a   1.000
_cell.length_b   1.000
_cell.length_c   1.000
_cell.angle_alpha   90.00
_cell.angle_beta   90.00
_cell.angle_gamma   90.00
#
_symmetry.space_group_name_H-M   'P 1'
#
loop_
_entity.id
_entity.type
_entity.pdbx_description
1 polymer ?
#
loop_
_entity_poly.entity_id
_entity_poly.type
_entity_poly.pdbx_seq_one_letter_code
_entity_poly.pdbx_strand_id
1 'polypeptide(L)' 'MSLDVIIVAVLAEKPSQYMIQTILIAIALVLIVEGLGPMLFANKWQRFLHQVSQQPVNQLRTMGGILVTIGVVSLIYLL' A
#
# COMPACT_ATOMS: atom_id res chain seq x y z
N MET A 1 36.22 -15.48 -17.26
CA MET A 1 35.00 -15.88 -16.53
C MET A 1 34.00 -16.35 -17.58
N SER A 2 33.78 -17.66 -17.69
CA SER A 2 32.96 -18.24 -18.78
C SER A 2 31.51 -17.77 -18.68
N LEU A 3 30.85 -17.58 -19.83
CA LEU A 3 29.46 -17.12 -19.95
C LEU A 3 28.49 -17.96 -19.10
N ASP A 4 28.81 -19.25 -18.93
CA ASP A 4 28.04 -20.22 -18.15
C ASP A 4 27.95 -19.82 -16.66
N VAL A 5 29.04 -19.23 -16.12
CA VAL A 5 29.10 -18.77 -14.72
C VAL A 5 28.24 -17.53 -14.51
N ILE A 6 28.18 -16.63 -15.50
CA ILE A 6 27.34 -15.42 -15.44
C ILE A 6 25.86 -15.80 -15.52
N ILE A 7 25.50 -16.72 -16.41
CA ILE A 7 24.11 -17.19 -16.55
C ILE A 7 23.64 -17.91 -15.27
N VAL A 8 24.48 -18.77 -14.68
CA VAL A 8 24.15 -19.44 -13.40
C VAL A 8 24.11 -18.43 -12.24
N ALA A 9 24.99 -17.43 -12.20
CA ALA A 9 24.95 -16.39 -11.17
C ALA A 9 23.70 -15.49 -11.26
N VAL A 10 23.25 -15.17 -12.48
CA VAL A 10 22.00 -14.41 -12.73
C VAL A 10 20.76 -15.26 -12.44
N LEU A 11 20.76 -16.55 -12.77
CA LEU A 11 19.66 -17.46 -12.44
C LEU A 11 19.62 -17.86 -10.96
N ALA A 12 20.75 -17.75 -10.25
CA ALA A 12 20.87 -18.01 -8.81
C ALA A 12 20.57 -16.78 -7.94
N GLU A 13 20.24 -15.63 -8.53
CA GLU A 13 19.82 -14.44 -7.80
C GLU A 13 18.47 -14.72 -7.13
N LYS A 14 18.55 -15.02 -5.83
CA LYS A 14 17.50 -15.58 -4.98
C LYS A 14 16.17 -14.80 -5.14
N PRO A 15 15.04 -15.48 -5.43
CA PRO A 15 13.73 -14.83 -5.62
C PRO A 15 13.24 -14.03 -4.40
N SER A 16 13.83 -14.24 -3.22
CA SER A 16 13.49 -13.53 -1.98
C SER A 16 13.93 -12.07 -1.93
N GLN A 17 14.87 -11.62 -2.76
CA GLN A 17 15.39 -10.24 -2.73
C GLN A 17 14.35 -9.23 -3.27
N TYR A 18 13.63 -9.58 -4.34
CA TYR A 18 12.65 -8.69 -4.94
C TYR A 18 11.40 -8.49 -4.09
N MET A 19 10.98 -9.51 -3.32
CA MET A 19 9.78 -9.42 -2.50
C MET A 19 9.86 -8.29 -1.45
N ILE A 20 11.00 -8.18 -0.76
CA ILE A 20 11.22 -7.12 0.24
C ILE A 20 11.30 -5.76 -0.46
N GLN A 21 11.98 -5.65 -1.60
CA GLN A 21 12.06 -4.40 -2.36
C GLN A 21 10.69 -3.93 -2.84
N THR A 22 9.86 -4.83 -3.37
CA THR A 22 8.49 -4.52 -3.81
C THR A 22 7.62 -4.08 -2.65
N ILE A 23 7.71 -4.74 -1.49
CA ILE A 23 6.98 -4.32 -0.27
C ILE A 23 7.43 -2.94 0.19
N LEU A 24 8.75 -2.68 0.23
CA LEU A 24 9.29 -1.37 0.62
C LEU A 24 8.85 -0.27 -0.34
N ILE A 25 8.84 -0.53 -1.65
CA ILE A 25 8.34 0.42 -2.66
C ILE A 25 6.84 0.67 -2.48
N ALA A 26 6.04 -0.37 -2.27
CA ALA A 26 4.60 -0.23 -2.02
C ALA A 26 4.32 0.61 -0.76
N ILE A 27 5.04 0.36 0.33
CA ILE A 27 4.95 1.17 1.55
C ILE A 27 5.37 2.62 1.29
N ALA A 28 6.48 2.84 0.58
CA ALA A 28 6.94 4.18 0.24
C ALA A 28 5.90 4.96 -0.58
N LEU A 29 5.25 4.31 -1.55
CA LEU A 29 4.17 4.92 -2.34
C LEU A 29 2.96 5.26 -1.47
N VAL A 30 2.53 4.36 -0.59
CA VAL A 30 1.42 4.62 0.35
C VAL A 30 1.75 5.81 1.26
N LEU A 31 2.98 5.90 1.78
CA LEU A 31 3.42 7.03 2.60
C LEU A 31 3.43 8.35 1.84
N ILE A 32 3.87 8.35 0.58
CA ILE A 32 3.81 9.54 -0.27
C ILE A 32 2.36 9.97 -0.49
N VAL A 33 1.47 9.04 -0.86
CA VAL A 33 0.06 9.34 -1.12
C VAL A 33 -0.66 9.87 0.12
N GLU A 34 -0.46 9.22 1.28
CA GLU A 34 -1.01 9.67 2.56
C GLU A 34 -0.43 11.02 3.01
N GLY A 35 0.87 11.27 2.78
CA GLY A 35 1.52 12.54 3.10
C GLY A 35 1.11 13.71 2.20
N LEU A 36 0.74 13.43 0.95
CA LEU A 36 0.33 14.45 -0.02
C LEU A 36 -0.96 15.17 0.38
N GLY A 37 -1.93 14.46 0.98
CA GLY A 37 -3.19 15.05 1.46
C GLY A 37 -2.99 16.26 2.40
N PRO A 38 -2.32 16.08 3.56
CA PRO A 38 -2.02 17.17 4.48
C PRO A 38 -1.00 18.17 3.91
N MET A 39 -0.03 17.74 3.10
CA MET A 39 1.01 18.64 2.57
C MET A 39 0.49 19.61 1.50
N LEU A 40 -0.38 19.15 0.58
CA LEU A 40 -0.94 20.00 -0.49
C LEU A 40 -2.15 20.81 -0.03
N PHE A 41 -2.99 20.24 0.85
CA PHE A 41 -4.25 20.85 1.26
C PHE A 41 -4.56 20.71 2.75
N ALA A 42 -3.62 21.07 3.63
CA ALA A 42 -3.73 20.97 5.09
C ALA A 42 -5.11 21.37 5.66
N ASN A 43 -5.61 22.56 5.31
CA ASN A 43 -6.89 23.07 5.83
C ASN A 43 -8.11 22.28 5.34
N LYS A 44 -8.10 21.82 4.08
CA LYS A 44 -9.20 21.02 3.53
C LYS A 44 -9.17 19.60 4.08
N TRP A 45 -7.98 19.02 4.17
CA TRP A 45 -7.74 17.71 4.76
C TRP A 45 -8.17 17.65 6.22
N GLN A 46 -7.80 18.66 7.03
CA GLN A 46 -8.24 18.76 8.42
C GLN A 46 -9.77 18.86 8.55
N ARG A 47 -10.42 19.67 7.71
CA ARG A 47 -11.89 19.76 7.69
C ARG A 47 -12.55 18.45 7.28
N PHE A 48 -11.98 17.75 6.31
CA PHE A 48 -12.45 16.42 5.90
C PHE A 48 -12.35 15.42 7.06
N LEU A 49 -11.20 15.31 7.71
CA LEU A 49 -11.01 14.43 8.86
C LEU A 49 -11.96 14.78 10.01
N HIS A 50 -12.21 16.08 10.25
CA HIS A 50 -13.18 16.52 11.25
C HIS A 50 -14.61 16.13 10.87
N GLN A 51 -14.99 16.18 9.59
CA GLN A 51 -16.32 15.72 9.16
C GLN A 51 -16.47 14.20 9.31
N VAL A 52 -15.41 13.44 9.04
CA VAL A 52 -15.37 11.98 9.21
C VAL A 52 -15.47 11.61 10.69
N SER A 53 -14.78 12.33 11.59
CA SER A 53 -14.83 12.05 13.03
C SER A 53 -16.17 12.39 13.69
N GLN A 54 -16.95 13.29 13.08
CA GLN A 54 -18.30 13.64 13.53
C GLN A 54 -19.38 12.68 12.99
N GLN A 55 -19.04 11.76 12.09
CA GLN A 55 -20.00 10.75 11.62
C GLN A 55 -20.37 9.79 12.75
N PRO A 56 -21.62 9.30 12.79
CA PRO A 56 -22.02 8.31 13.78
C PRO A 56 -21.18 7.04 13.63
N VAL A 57 -20.79 6.45 14.77
CA VAL A 57 -19.90 5.27 14.83
C VAL A 57 -20.37 4.14 13.92
N ASN A 58 -21.68 3.98 13.73
CA ASN A 58 -22.24 2.96 12.86
C ASN A 58 -21.85 3.16 11.38
N GLN A 59 -21.83 4.40 10.91
CA GLN A 59 -21.38 4.71 9.54
C GLN A 59 -19.86 4.53 9.40
N LEU A 60 -19.09 4.93 10.42
CA LEU A 60 -17.65 4.72 10.43
C LEU A 60 -17.29 3.23 10.38
N ARG A 61 -18.05 2.38 11.10
CA ARG A 61 -17.94 0.91 11.03
C ARG A 61 -18.31 0.37 9.66
N THR A 62 -19.36 0.90 9.02
CA THR A 62 -19.73 0.48 7.66
C THR A 62 -18.65 0.86 6.65
N MET A 63 -18.09 2.07 6.72
CA MET A 63 -16.99 2.50 5.86
C MET A 63 -15.75 1.62 6.04
N GLY A 64 -15.36 1.36 7.28
CA GLY A 64 -14.27 0.42 7.59
C GLY A 64 -14.57 -1.00 7.10
N GLY A 65 -15.80 -1.48 7.26
CA GLY A 65 -16.24 -2.80 6.80
C GLY A 65 -16.19 -2.93 5.27
N ILE A 66 -16.62 -1.91 4.53
CA ILE A 66 -16.54 -1.88 3.07
C ILE A 66 -15.07 -1.91 2.62
N LEU A 67 -14.20 -1.11 3.24
CA LEU A 67 -12.75 -1.10 2.96
C LEU A 67 -12.13 -2.48 3.17
N VAL A 68 -12.40 -3.12 4.32
CA VAL A 68 -11.91 -4.47 4.62
C VAL A 68 -12.45 -5.47 3.61
N THR A 69 -13.73 -5.39 3.25
CA THR A 69 -14.37 -6.30 2.28
C THR A 69 -13.71 -6.18 0.92
N ILE A 70 -13.51 -4.98 0.41
CA ILE A 70 -12.82 -4.74 -0.87
C ILE A 70 -11.37 -5.25 -0.81
N GLY A 71 -10.68 -5.02 0.31
CA GLY A 71 -9.31 -5.50 0.53
C GLY A 71 -9.22 -7.04 0.50
N VAL A 72 -10.12 -7.72 1.22
CA VAL A 72 -10.19 -9.19 1.26
C VAL A 72 -10.53 -9.76 -0.12
N VAL A 73 -11.51 -9.17 -0.81
CA VAL A 73 -11.87 -9.60 -2.17
C VAL A 73 -10.69 -9.44 -3.11
N SER A 74 -10.03 -8.28 -3.11
CA SER A 74 -8.85 -8.02 -3.93
C SER A 74 -7.71 -8.99 -3.62
N LEU A 75 -7.46 -9.27 -2.33
CA LEU A 75 -6.45 -10.22 -1.89
C LEU A 75 -6.74 -11.63 -2.40
N ILE A 76 -7.99 -12.10 -2.31
CA ILE A 76 -8.39 -13.43 -2.81
C ILE A 76 -8.25 -13.52 -4.33
N TYR A 77 -8.48 -12.43 -5.07
CA TYR A 77 -8.34 -12.42 -6.53
C TYR A 77 -6.89 -12.27 -7.02
N LEU A 78 -6.02 -11.62 -6.25
CA LEU A 78 -4.61 -11.36 -6.61
C LEU A 78 -3.64 -12.45 -6.12
N LEU A 79 -4.04 -13.26 -5.14
CA LEU A 79 -3.28 -14.37 -4.59
C LEU A 79 -3.56 -15.68 -5.35
#